data_AF-A0A7J9YZR1-F1
#
_entry.id   AF-A0A7J9YZR1-F1
#
_cell.length_a   1.000
_cell.length_b   1.000
_cell.length_c   1.000
_cell.angle_alpha   90.00
_cell.angle_beta   90.00
_cell.angle_gamma   90.00
#
_symmetry.space_group_name_H-M   'P 1'
#
loop_
_entity.id
_entity.type
_entity.pdbx_description
1 polymer ?
#
loop_
_entity_poly.entity_id
_entity_poly.type
_entity_poly.pdbx_seq_one_letter_code
_entity_poly.pdbx_strand_id
1 'polypeptide(L)'
;MNEEMVLKTLQLTHLEKLYGYLPGMVDALPSIFGLDKDRYAELTEGFAVHARQAAQELLDDDAFASAVDALPFAPGQTVLAVGDSMTDDLQSWAEILRHVLELLRPDDGVRIVNGGLSAHTTAMVLRRWVPTVAQRPDWIICFLGGNDVTRVGPEPTKSQVSTAETVANLRELHRIAAARADASWVWITPAPVHEERVAAFPPFRMGESTWRNDDIVALTEAMRDFPEPVVDLTTVFGVPAADDLQGPDGVHASLAGQQAVTRALVTRLVS
;
A
#
# COMPACT_ATOMS: atom_id res chain seq x y z
N MET A 1 -2.47 21.99 13.12
CA MET A 1 -2.79 21.20 11.91
C MET A 1 -4.17 21.65 11.45
N ASN A 2 -4.38 21.96 10.16
CA ASN A 2 -5.74 22.21 9.66
C ASN A 2 -6.49 20.87 9.55
N GLU A 3 -7.83 20.89 9.51
CA GLU A 3 -8.66 19.67 9.51
C GLU A 3 -8.31 18.73 8.36
N GLU A 4 -8.02 19.27 7.17
CA GLU A 4 -7.60 18.49 6.00
C GLU A 4 -6.32 17.68 6.24
N MET A 5 -5.30 18.25 6.89
CA MET A 5 -4.10 17.51 7.24
C MET A 5 -4.36 16.46 8.34
N VAL A 6 -5.30 16.71 9.28
CA VAL A 6 -5.72 15.68 10.26
C VAL A 6 -6.32 14.49 9.53
N LEU A 7 -7.29 14.74 8.64
CA LEU A 7 -7.96 13.70 7.84
C LEU A 7 -6.96 12.89 7.05
N LYS A 8 -6.06 13.55 6.32
CA LYS A 8 -5.04 12.88 5.52
C LYS A 8 -4.07 12.05 6.36
N THR A 9 -3.64 12.57 7.51
CA THR A 9 -2.73 11.82 8.40
C THR A 9 -3.45 10.63 9.02
N LEU A 10 -4.70 10.79 9.45
CA LEU A 10 -5.53 9.72 9.98
C LEU A 10 -5.76 8.62 8.94
N GLN A 11 -6.03 8.99 7.69
CA GLN A 11 -6.22 8.05 6.59
C GLN A 11 -4.98 7.19 6.34
N LEU A 12 -3.79 7.80 6.39
CA LEU A 12 -2.56 7.18 5.90
C LEU A 12 -1.70 6.57 7.03
N THR A 13 -1.82 7.00 8.28
CA THR A 13 -0.88 6.63 9.36
C THR A 13 -1.54 5.94 10.53
N HIS A 14 -1.17 4.67 10.75
CA HIS A 14 -1.73 3.81 11.78
C HIS A 14 -0.71 3.48 12.88
N LEU A 15 -0.65 4.34 13.90
CA LEU A 15 0.37 4.27 14.95
C LEU A 15 0.27 3.00 15.81
N GLU A 16 -0.93 2.45 15.96
CA GLU A 16 -1.16 1.20 16.67
C GLU A 16 -0.50 -0.01 15.99
N LYS A 17 -0.28 0.01 14.68
CA LYS A 17 0.51 -1.04 14.00
C LYS A 17 1.97 -1.05 14.45
N LEU A 18 2.50 0.10 14.87
CA LEU A 18 3.88 0.26 15.34
C LEU A 18 4.03 0.18 16.86
N TYR A 19 3.03 0.71 17.58
CA TYR A 19 3.11 1.01 19.01
C TYR A 19 1.95 0.43 19.82
N GLY A 20 1.07 -0.37 19.21
CA GLY A 20 -0.12 -0.92 19.87
C GLY A 20 0.18 -1.85 21.06
N TYR A 21 1.42 -2.30 21.20
CA TYR A 21 1.88 -3.05 22.38
C TYR A 21 2.05 -2.16 23.63
N LEU A 22 2.06 -0.83 23.48
CA LEU A 22 2.13 0.09 24.61
C LEU A 22 0.74 0.20 25.27
N PRO A 23 0.64 0.05 26.61
CA PRO A 23 -0.64 0.19 27.31
C PRO A 23 -1.30 1.55 27.04
N GLY A 24 -2.58 1.54 26.68
CA GLY A 24 -3.37 2.75 26.41
C GLY A 24 -3.11 3.40 25.04
N MET A 25 -2.23 2.85 24.18
CA MET A 25 -1.94 3.43 22.86
C MET A 25 -3.19 3.55 22.00
N VAL A 26 -3.98 2.48 21.89
CA VAL A 26 -5.22 2.45 21.09
C VAL A 26 -6.24 3.46 21.63
N ASP A 27 -6.43 3.49 22.95
CA ASP A 27 -7.37 4.42 23.60
C ASP A 27 -6.98 5.90 23.41
N ALA A 28 -5.69 6.18 23.24
CA ALA A 28 -5.15 7.52 23.07
C ALA A 28 -5.18 8.02 21.61
N LEU A 29 -5.42 7.15 20.62
CA LEU A 29 -5.38 7.51 19.20
C LEU A 29 -6.24 8.74 18.87
N PRO A 30 -7.53 8.83 19.26
CA PRO A 30 -8.34 10.02 18.95
C PRO A 30 -7.68 11.31 19.40
N SER A 31 -7.20 11.34 20.65
CA SER A 31 -6.53 12.51 21.25
C SER A 31 -5.21 12.86 20.56
N ILE A 32 -4.46 11.88 20.06
CA ILE A 32 -3.20 12.12 19.31
C ILE A 32 -3.48 12.89 18.01
N PHE A 33 -4.60 12.58 17.34
CA PHE A 33 -5.06 13.30 16.16
C PHE A 33 -5.81 14.60 16.49
N GLY A 34 -5.97 14.94 17.78
CA GLY A 34 -6.72 16.12 18.22
C GLY A 34 -8.23 15.98 18.05
N LEU A 35 -8.74 14.74 18.07
CA LEU A 35 -10.14 14.38 17.90
C LEU A 35 -10.71 13.80 19.20
N ASP A 36 -12.03 13.92 19.38
CA ASP A 36 -12.74 13.08 20.33
C ASP A 36 -13.03 11.68 19.74
N LYS A 37 -13.51 10.77 20.58
CA LYS A 37 -13.74 9.37 20.20
C LYS A 37 -14.80 9.22 19.11
N ASP A 38 -15.87 10.00 19.17
CA ASP A 38 -17.00 9.89 18.26
C ASP A 38 -16.60 10.40 16.87
N ARG A 39 -15.91 11.54 16.81
CA ARG A 39 -15.39 12.09 15.56
C ARG A 39 -14.31 11.20 14.94
N TYR A 40 -13.42 10.62 15.74
CA TYR A 40 -12.44 9.66 15.24
C TYR A 40 -13.14 8.45 14.61
N ALA A 41 -14.12 7.86 15.32
CA ALA A 41 -14.89 6.72 14.82
C ALA A 41 -15.63 7.06 13.51
N GLU A 42 -16.33 8.19 13.47
CA GLU A 42 -17.06 8.67 12.29
C GLU A 42 -16.14 8.79 11.07
N LEU A 43 -14.95 9.36 11.23
CA LEU A 43 -13.98 9.53 10.15
C LEU A 43 -13.44 8.18 9.66
N THR A 44 -13.08 7.29 10.58
CA THR A 44 -12.61 5.94 10.22
C THR A 44 -13.67 5.11 9.52
N GLU A 45 -14.94 5.21 9.96
CA GLU A 45 -16.07 4.56 9.30
C GLU A 45 -16.31 5.14 7.90
N GLY A 46 -16.17 6.46 7.73
CA GLY A 46 -16.25 7.12 6.43
C GLY A 46 -15.24 6.56 5.41
N PHE A 47 -13.99 6.33 5.83
CA PHE A 47 -12.99 5.70 4.96
C PHE A 47 -13.38 4.27 4.56
N ALA A 48 -13.89 3.46 5.50
CA ALA A 48 -14.37 2.11 5.20
C ALA A 48 -15.57 2.12 4.22
N VAL A 49 -16.48 3.08 4.38
CA VAL A 49 -17.62 3.27 3.46
C VAL A 49 -17.14 3.58 2.05
N HIS A 50 -16.17 4.49 1.88
CA HIS A 50 -15.61 4.80 0.57
C HIS A 50 -14.87 3.62 -0.07
N ALA A 51 -14.07 2.89 0.71
CA ALA A 51 -13.36 1.70 0.23
C ALA A 51 -14.36 0.62 -0.25
N ARG A 52 -15.46 0.43 0.49
CA ARG A 52 -16.54 -0.48 0.11
C ARG A 52 -17.29 -0.02 -1.14
N GLN A 53 -17.54 1.29 -1.27
CA GLN A 53 -18.16 1.84 -2.47
C GLN A 53 -17.25 1.62 -3.70
N ALA A 54 -15.95 1.88 -3.57
CA ALA A 54 -14.98 1.64 -4.62
C ALA A 54 -14.92 0.16 -5.03
N ALA A 55 -15.07 -0.77 -4.08
CA ALA A 55 -15.19 -2.20 -4.35
C ALA A 55 -16.46 -2.53 -5.15
N GLN A 56 -17.61 -1.94 -4.79
CA GLN A 56 -18.86 -2.12 -5.53
C GLN A 56 -18.74 -1.63 -6.97
N GLU A 57 -18.17 -0.43 -7.17
CA GLU A 57 -17.95 0.14 -8.51
C GLU A 57 -17.04 -0.74 -9.37
N LEU A 58 -16.05 -1.40 -8.79
CA LEU A 58 -15.23 -2.39 -9.51
C LEU A 58 -16.04 -3.63 -9.89
N LEU A 59 -16.91 -4.10 -8.99
CA LEU A 59 -17.75 -5.29 -9.20
C LEU A 59 -18.92 -5.06 -10.18
N ASP A 60 -19.26 -3.81 -10.49
CA ASP A 60 -20.22 -3.46 -11.55
C ASP A 60 -19.68 -3.81 -12.96
N ASP A 61 -18.39 -4.13 -13.09
CA ASP A 61 -17.78 -4.69 -14.30
C ASP A 61 -17.74 -6.23 -14.24
N ASP A 62 -18.58 -6.89 -15.05
CA ASP A 62 -18.72 -8.35 -15.12
C ASP A 62 -17.39 -9.08 -15.37
N ALA A 63 -16.47 -8.48 -16.14
CA ALA A 63 -15.17 -9.09 -16.42
C ALA A 63 -14.28 -9.09 -15.18
N PHE A 64 -14.32 -8.01 -14.40
CA PHE A 64 -13.63 -7.94 -13.12
C PHE A 64 -14.24 -8.87 -12.09
N ALA A 65 -15.57 -8.90 -11.95
CA ALA A 65 -16.25 -9.83 -11.04
C ALA A 65 -15.89 -11.29 -11.36
N SER A 66 -15.90 -11.68 -12.64
CA SER A 66 -15.48 -13.02 -13.08
C SER A 66 -14.02 -13.33 -12.72
N ALA A 67 -13.13 -12.33 -12.80
CA ALA A 67 -11.74 -12.49 -12.39
C ALA A 67 -11.60 -12.65 -10.87
N VAL A 68 -12.41 -11.96 -10.06
CA VAL A 68 -12.41 -12.12 -8.60
C VAL A 68 -12.85 -13.54 -8.20
N ASP A 69 -13.86 -14.09 -8.86
CA ASP A 69 -14.30 -15.48 -8.65
C ASP A 69 -13.19 -16.49 -8.97
N ALA A 70 -12.35 -16.18 -9.97
CA ALA A 70 -11.22 -17.01 -10.37
C ALA A 70 -9.96 -16.83 -9.52
N LEU A 71 -9.95 -15.92 -8.53
CA LEU A 71 -8.77 -15.68 -7.69
C LEU A 71 -8.34 -16.97 -6.96
N PRO A 72 -7.02 -17.22 -6.86
CA PRO A 72 -6.47 -18.46 -6.31
C PRO A 72 -6.51 -18.57 -4.79
N PHE A 73 -7.20 -17.64 -4.10
CA PHE A 73 -7.36 -17.69 -2.65
C PHE A 73 -8.35 -18.81 -2.29
N ALA A 74 -7.92 -19.76 -1.46
CA ALA A 74 -8.78 -20.82 -0.95
C ALA A 74 -9.57 -20.36 0.29
N PRO A 75 -10.70 -21.01 0.60
CA PRO A 75 -11.48 -20.69 1.80
C PRO A 75 -10.65 -20.73 3.09
N GLY A 76 -10.83 -19.72 3.93
CA GLY A 76 -10.16 -19.55 5.22
C GLY A 76 -8.72 -19.05 5.14
N GLN A 77 -8.16 -18.84 3.95
CA GLN A 77 -6.79 -18.35 3.79
C GLN A 77 -6.63 -16.91 4.27
N THR A 78 -5.42 -16.60 4.75
CA THR A 78 -4.99 -15.26 5.12
C THR A 78 -4.08 -14.68 4.05
N VAL A 79 -4.45 -13.51 3.52
CA VAL A 79 -3.63 -12.69 2.62
C VAL A 79 -3.04 -11.53 3.42
N LEU A 80 -1.73 -11.43 3.47
CA LEU A 80 -1.02 -10.30 4.06
C LEU A 80 -0.62 -9.31 2.96
N ALA A 81 -1.22 -8.12 2.99
CA ALA A 81 -0.78 -6.98 2.20
C ALA A 81 0.35 -6.25 2.95
N VAL A 82 1.53 -6.20 2.35
CA VAL A 82 2.70 -5.52 2.91
C VAL A 82 2.99 -4.31 2.04
N GLY A 83 3.25 -3.16 2.66
CA GLY A 83 3.65 -1.99 1.91
C GLY A 83 3.94 -0.80 2.78
N ASP A 84 4.00 0.36 2.13
CA ASP A 84 4.16 1.64 2.79
C ASP A 84 2.81 2.36 2.93
N SER A 85 2.77 3.68 2.81
CA SER A 85 1.56 4.50 2.95
C SER A 85 0.48 4.17 1.92
N MET A 86 0.84 3.69 0.73
CA MET A 86 -0.12 3.26 -0.30
C MET A 86 -0.94 2.05 0.15
N THR A 87 -0.34 1.18 0.97
CA THR A 87 -0.98 0.02 1.58
C THR A 87 -1.57 0.37 2.94
N ASP A 88 -0.90 1.21 3.74
CA ASP A 88 -1.35 1.59 5.09
C ASP A 88 -2.67 2.36 5.06
N ASP A 89 -2.96 3.07 3.96
CA ASP A 89 -4.22 3.80 3.71
C ASP A 89 -5.48 2.99 4.08
N LEU A 90 -6.39 3.60 4.87
CA LEU A 90 -7.71 3.06 5.22
C LEU A 90 -8.64 2.87 4.01
N GLN A 91 -8.28 3.43 2.86
CA GLN A 91 -8.95 3.28 1.57
C GLN A 91 -8.02 2.60 0.53
N SER A 92 -6.97 1.92 0.99
CA SER A 92 -5.98 1.27 0.13
C SER A 92 -6.61 0.21 -0.79
N TRP A 93 -5.88 -0.12 -1.85
CA TRP A 93 -6.13 -1.29 -2.70
C TRP A 93 -6.36 -2.59 -1.90
N ALA A 94 -5.76 -2.72 -0.70
CA ALA A 94 -5.91 -3.87 0.17
C ALA A 94 -7.28 -3.86 0.87
N GLU A 95 -7.75 -2.71 1.35
CA GLU A 95 -9.10 -2.57 1.91
C GLU A 95 -10.18 -2.71 0.85
N ILE A 96 -9.94 -2.19 -0.37
CA ILE A 96 -10.83 -2.40 -1.52
C ILE A 96 -10.88 -3.90 -1.85
N LEU A 97 -9.74 -4.59 -1.94
CA LEU A 97 -9.70 -6.04 -2.19
C LEU A 97 -10.44 -6.82 -1.11
N ARG A 98 -10.30 -6.43 0.16
CA ARG A 98 -11.05 -7.03 1.28
C ARG A 98 -12.56 -6.93 1.03
N HIS A 99 -13.05 -5.74 0.72
CA HIS A 99 -14.47 -5.53 0.46
C HIS A 99 -14.96 -6.23 -0.83
N VAL A 100 -14.15 -6.29 -1.88
CA VAL A 100 -14.45 -7.06 -3.09
C VAL A 100 -14.72 -8.53 -2.76
N LEU A 101 -13.85 -9.16 -1.94
CA LEU A 101 -14.02 -10.54 -1.52
C LEU A 101 -15.21 -10.73 -0.57
N GLU A 102 -15.44 -9.80 0.37
CA GLU A 102 -16.62 -9.85 1.25
C GLU A 102 -17.95 -9.74 0.49
N LEU A 103 -17.98 -8.97 -0.60
CA LEU A 103 -19.17 -8.77 -1.41
C LEU A 103 -19.43 -9.95 -2.36
N LEU A 104 -18.39 -10.46 -3.02
CA LEU A 104 -18.54 -11.48 -4.07
C LEU A 104 -18.34 -12.92 -3.57
N ARG A 105 -17.44 -13.13 -2.60
CA ARG A 105 -17.03 -14.44 -2.07
C ARG A 105 -17.20 -14.51 -0.54
N PRO A 106 -18.35 -14.13 0.04
CA PRO A 106 -18.52 -14.03 1.50
C PRO A 106 -18.29 -15.34 2.24
N ASP A 107 -18.68 -16.47 1.64
CA ASP A 107 -18.61 -17.80 2.27
C ASP A 107 -17.19 -18.37 2.34
N ASP A 108 -16.25 -17.82 1.56
CA ASP A 108 -14.86 -18.29 1.57
C ASP A 108 -14.14 -17.86 2.84
N GLY A 109 -14.57 -16.79 3.51
CA GLY A 109 -13.91 -16.32 4.73
C GLY A 109 -12.42 -15.99 4.56
N VAL A 110 -12.01 -15.56 3.36
CA VAL A 110 -10.64 -15.09 3.09
C VAL A 110 -10.38 -13.84 3.91
N ARG A 111 -9.30 -13.83 4.67
CA ARG A 111 -8.93 -12.70 5.53
C ARG A 111 -7.82 -11.88 4.89
N ILE A 112 -8.12 -10.64 4.53
CA ILE A 112 -7.09 -9.66 4.15
C ILE A 112 -6.56 -8.96 5.40
N VAL A 113 -5.24 -8.92 5.56
CA VAL A 113 -4.54 -8.20 6.62
C VAL A 113 -3.74 -7.07 6.00
N ASN A 114 -4.14 -5.83 6.30
CA ASN A 114 -3.38 -4.65 5.93
C ASN A 114 -2.18 -4.45 6.89
N GLY A 115 -1.03 -4.92 6.46
CA GLY A 115 0.27 -4.76 7.12
C GLY A 115 1.09 -3.58 6.58
N GLY A 116 0.45 -2.63 5.88
CA GLY A 116 1.11 -1.41 5.43
C GLY A 116 1.64 -0.58 6.60
N LEU A 117 2.78 0.07 6.40
CA LEU A 117 3.40 0.96 7.37
C LEU A 117 3.85 2.26 6.68
N SER A 118 3.13 3.34 6.93
CA SER A 118 3.42 4.64 6.33
C SER A 118 4.88 5.07 6.47
N ALA A 119 5.40 5.69 5.40
CA ALA A 119 6.77 6.19 5.26
C ALA A 119 7.90 5.15 5.42
N HIS A 120 7.60 3.84 5.50
CA HIS A 120 8.63 2.83 5.64
C HIS A 120 9.31 2.52 4.31
N THR A 121 10.65 2.46 4.34
CA THR A 121 11.47 1.85 3.28
C THR A 121 11.54 0.33 3.46
N THR A 122 12.02 -0.38 2.44
CA THR A 122 12.28 -1.82 2.53
C THR A 122 13.20 -2.20 3.70
N ALA A 123 14.23 -1.38 3.97
CA ALA A 123 15.15 -1.59 5.09
C ALA A 123 14.44 -1.49 6.46
N MET A 124 13.48 -0.55 6.59
CA MET A 124 12.70 -0.38 7.81
C MET A 124 11.71 -1.54 8.03
N VAL A 125 11.07 -2.03 6.96
CA VAL A 125 10.20 -3.20 7.02
C VAL A 125 11.00 -4.46 7.38
N LEU A 126 12.18 -4.64 6.79
CA LEU A 126 13.05 -5.80 7.06
C LEU A 126 13.38 -5.95 8.55
N ARG A 127 13.62 -4.85 9.25
CA ARG A 127 13.87 -4.84 10.71
C ARG A 127 12.73 -5.46 11.53
N ARG A 128 11.50 -5.42 11.01
CA ARG A 128 10.26 -5.84 11.70
C ARG A 128 9.63 -7.08 11.09
N TRP A 129 10.28 -7.69 10.10
CA TRP A 129 9.63 -8.65 9.22
C TRP A 129 9.25 -9.96 9.88
N VAL A 130 10.13 -10.51 10.74
CA VAL A 130 9.90 -11.82 11.38
C VAL A 130 8.62 -11.83 12.22
N PRO A 131 8.35 -10.86 13.10
CA PRO A 131 7.04 -10.73 13.76
C PRO A 131 5.86 -10.63 12.79
N THR A 132 5.98 -9.86 11.70
CA THR A 132 4.90 -9.67 10.73
C THR A 132 4.48 -10.98 10.05
N VAL A 133 5.44 -11.83 9.67
CA VAL A 133 5.13 -13.14 9.05
C VAL A 133 4.88 -14.25 10.07
N ALA A 134 4.99 -13.99 11.37
CA ALA A 134 4.75 -14.99 12.41
C ALA A 134 3.29 -15.49 12.44
N GLN A 135 2.35 -14.71 11.88
CA GLN A 135 0.96 -15.13 11.68
C GLN A 135 0.79 -16.19 10.58
N ARG A 136 1.86 -16.55 9.87
CA ARG A 136 1.91 -17.54 8.77
C ARG A 136 0.82 -17.30 7.71
N PRO A 137 0.88 -16.18 6.99
CA PRO A 137 -0.07 -15.93 5.91
C PRO A 137 0.08 -16.99 4.81
N ASP A 138 -1.01 -17.27 4.11
CA ASP A 138 -1.04 -18.15 2.93
C ASP A 138 -0.63 -17.40 1.65
N TRP A 139 -0.85 -16.08 1.64
CA TRP A 139 -0.48 -15.18 0.56
C TRP A 139 0.21 -13.94 1.10
N ILE A 140 1.25 -13.49 0.42
CA ILE A 140 1.89 -12.19 0.68
C ILE A 140 1.90 -11.38 -0.60
N ILE A 141 1.33 -10.19 -0.52
CA ILE A 141 1.31 -9.22 -1.62
C ILE A 141 2.16 -8.04 -1.18
N CYS A 142 3.30 -7.85 -1.82
CA CYS A 142 4.32 -6.90 -1.40
C CYS A 142 4.39 -5.70 -2.34
N PHE A 143 3.98 -4.54 -1.82
CA PHE A 143 4.00 -3.25 -2.49
C PHE A 143 4.91 -2.28 -1.72
N LEU A 144 6.22 -2.43 -1.91
CA LEU A 144 7.26 -1.64 -1.25
C LEU A 144 8.22 -1.03 -2.26
N GLY A 145 8.98 -0.02 -1.82
CA GLY A 145 10.02 0.65 -2.60
C GLY A 145 9.70 2.09 -2.98
N GLY A 146 8.44 2.55 -2.79
CA GLY A 146 8.07 3.93 -3.02
C GLY A 146 8.85 4.92 -2.15
N ASN A 147 9.04 4.60 -0.87
CA ASN A 147 9.86 5.41 0.04
C ASN A 147 11.37 5.22 -0.13
N ASP A 148 11.81 4.12 -0.71
CA ASP A 148 13.23 3.83 -0.95
C ASP A 148 13.84 4.86 -1.91
N VAL A 149 13.09 5.19 -2.97
CA VAL A 149 13.49 6.13 -4.02
C VAL A 149 13.34 7.60 -3.63
N THR A 150 12.76 7.91 -2.46
CA THR A 150 12.66 9.28 -1.95
C THR A 150 14.04 9.92 -1.89
N ARG A 151 14.12 11.18 -2.30
CA ARG A 151 15.32 12.03 -2.24
C ARG A 151 15.07 13.15 -1.24
N VAL A 152 16.07 13.45 -0.40
CA VAL A 152 15.91 14.38 0.74
C VAL A 152 17.02 15.41 0.76
N GLY A 153 16.66 16.66 1.01
CA GLY A 153 17.58 17.78 1.15
C GLY A 153 17.69 18.64 -0.12
N PRO A 154 18.48 19.73 -0.07
CA PRO A 154 18.67 20.60 -1.23
C PRO A 154 19.53 19.88 -2.28
N GLU A 155 19.16 20.00 -3.56
CA GLU A 155 19.88 19.37 -4.70
C GLU A 155 20.23 17.88 -4.45
N PRO A 156 19.24 17.03 -4.16
CA PRO A 156 19.51 15.72 -3.59
C PRO A 156 20.15 14.78 -4.61
N THR A 157 21.34 14.28 -4.30
CA THR A 157 22.20 13.52 -5.22
C THR A 157 21.91 12.02 -5.24
N LYS A 158 21.24 11.48 -4.21
CA LYS A 158 20.89 10.05 -4.12
C LYS A 158 19.49 9.83 -3.53
N SER A 159 18.92 8.65 -3.79
CA SER A 159 17.76 8.15 -3.05
C SER A 159 18.12 7.76 -1.61
N GLN A 160 17.12 7.61 -0.74
CA GLN A 160 17.32 7.13 0.63
C GLN A 160 17.93 5.73 0.63
N VAL A 161 17.38 4.83 -0.18
CA VAL A 161 17.86 3.47 -0.41
C VAL A 161 18.11 3.28 -1.91
N SER A 162 19.29 2.77 -2.29
CA SER A 162 19.62 2.56 -3.71
C SER A 162 18.80 1.41 -4.29
N THR A 163 18.51 1.42 -5.60
CA THR A 163 17.82 0.33 -6.30
C THR A 163 18.41 -1.05 -5.99
N ALA A 164 19.74 -1.19 -5.96
CA ALA A 164 20.40 -2.46 -5.65
C ALA A 164 20.10 -2.94 -4.22
N GLU A 165 20.13 -2.02 -3.26
CA GLU A 165 19.82 -2.31 -1.85
C GLU A 165 18.32 -2.60 -1.65
N THR A 166 17.43 -1.87 -2.33
CA THR A 166 15.99 -2.15 -2.34
C THR A 166 15.71 -3.56 -2.86
N VAL A 167 16.30 -3.95 -3.98
CA VAL A 167 16.19 -5.32 -4.53
C VAL A 167 16.74 -6.36 -3.56
N ALA A 168 17.90 -6.11 -2.93
CA ALA A 168 18.47 -7.01 -1.94
C ALA A 168 17.53 -7.18 -0.72
N ASN A 169 16.95 -6.08 -0.22
CA ASN A 169 15.99 -6.11 0.87
C ASN A 169 14.71 -6.86 0.51
N LEU A 170 14.12 -6.62 -0.67
CA LEU A 170 12.93 -7.33 -1.14
C LEU A 170 13.18 -8.84 -1.23
N ARG A 171 14.32 -9.25 -1.80
CA ARG A 171 14.72 -10.67 -1.86
C ARG A 171 14.92 -11.28 -0.49
N GLU A 172 15.48 -10.53 0.45
CA GLU A 172 15.66 -10.99 1.83
C GLU A 172 14.33 -11.12 2.58
N LEU A 173 13.38 -10.18 2.39
CA LEU A 173 12.02 -10.30 2.89
C LEU A 173 11.37 -11.59 2.39
N HIS A 174 11.43 -11.84 1.07
CA HIS A 174 10.91 -13.07 0.49
C HIS A 174 11.56 -14.33 1.08
N ARG A 175 12.90 -14.37 1.13
CA ARG A 175 13.66 -15.50 1.69
C ARG A 175 13.29 -15.80 3.15
N ILE A 176 13.15 -14.77 3.98
CA ILE A 176 12.73 -14.92 5.39
C ILE A 176 11.31 -15.47 5.48
N ALA A 177 10.39 -14.97 4.65
CA ALA A 177 9.01 -15.42 4.64
C ALA A 177 8.90 -16.89 4.21
N ALA A 178 9.57 -17.27 3.12
CA ALA A 178 9.62 -18.65 2.63
C ALA A 178 10.21 -19.64 3.65
N ALA A 179 11.11 -19.17 4.53
CA ALA A 179 11.65 -19.99 5.62
C ALA A 179 10.68 -20.16 6.82
N ARG A 180 9.55 -19.44 6.84
CA ARG A 180 8.63 -19.34 7.99
C ARG A 180 7.20 -19.76 7.64
N ALA A 181 6.79 -19.57 6.39
CA ALA A 181 5.46 -19.84 5.86
C ALA A 181 5.58 -20.38 4.43
N ASP A 182 4.66 -21.26 4.06
CA ASP A 182 4.49 -21.74 2.69
C ASP A 182 3.56 -20.78 1.91
N ALA A 183 3.91 -19.50 1.95
CA ALA A 183 3.08 -18.44 1.40
C ALA A 183 3.32 -18.29 -0.10
N SER A 184 2.25 -18.20 -0.88
CA SER A 184 2.32 -17.70 -2.25
C SER A 184 2.64 -16.20 -2.24
N TRP A 185 3.33 -15.71 -3.26
CA TRP A 185 3.85 -14.35 -3.26
C TRP A 185 3.57 -13.60 -4.56
N VAL A 186 3.25 -12.31 -4.44
CA VAL A 186 3.13 -11.37 -5.56
C VAL A 186 3.82 -10.05 -5.21
N TRP A 187 4.51 -9.49 -6.18
CA TRP A 187 5.14 -8.17 -6.11
C TRP A 187 4.26 -7.12 -6.80
N ILE A 188 4.22 -5.92 -6.23
CA ILE A 188 3.67 -4.72 -6.87
C ILE A 188 4.79 -3.69 -6.91
N THR A 189 5.13 -3.17 -8.08
CA THR A 189 6.19 -2.16 -8.22
C THR A 189 5.72 -0.81 -7.68
N PRO A 190 6.63 0.10 -7.27
CA PRO A 190 6.26 1.47 -6.91
C PRO A 190 5.45 2.18 -8.00
N ALA A 191 4.46 2.97 -7.59
CA ALA A 191 3.67 3.79 -8.50
C ALA A 191 4.46 5.05 -8.90
N PRO A 192 4.45 5.46 -10.18
CA PRO A 192 4.91 6.77 -10.62
C PRO A 192 4.23 7.93 -9.89
N VAL A 193 4.89 9.09 -9.86
CA VAL A 193 4.46 10.29 -9.13
C VAL A 193 4.18 11.47 -10.08
N HIS A 194 3.45 12.47 -9.59
CA HIS A 194 3.40 13.80 -10.21
C HIS A 194 4.45 14.70 -9.60
N GLU A 195 5.64 14.76 -10.20
CA GLU A 195 6.78 15.51 -9.67
C GLU A 195 6.47 16.99 -9.41
N GLU A 196 5.64 17.63 -10.26
CA GLU A 196 5.22 19.02 -10.06
C GLU A 196 4.32 19.19 -8.83
N ARG A 197 3.36 18.27 -8.62
CA ARG A 197 2.50 18.27 -7.41
C ARG A 197 3.34 18.01 -6.16
N VAL A 198 4.29 17.07 -6.23
CA VAL A 198 5.26 16.79 -5.16
C VAL A 198 6.02 18.05 -4.78
N ALA A 199 6.60 18.74 -5.78
CA ALA A 199 7.36 19.96 -5.57
C ALA A 199 6.51 21.12 -5.01
N ALA A 200 5.21 21.15 -5.30
CA ALA A 200 4.29 22.17 -4.78
C ALA A 200 3.74 21.84 -3.38
N PHE A 201 3.66 20.56 -3.00
CA PHE A 201 2.97 20.10 -1.79
C PHE A 201 3.68 20.59 -0.52
N PRO A 202 3.02 21.40 0.35
CA PRO A 202 3.71 22.07 1.46
C PRO A 202 4.45 21.14 2.45
N PRO A 203 3.88 20.00 2.89
CA PRO A 203 4.61 19.05 3.74
C PRO A 203 5.89 18.51 3.12
N PHE A 204 5.90 18.20 1.82
CA PHE A 204 7.10 17.70 1.13
C PHE A 204 8.13 18.80 0.90
N ARG A 205 7.70 20.03 0.59
CA ARG A 205 8.60 21.19 0.57
C ARG A 205 9.26 21.45 1.92
N MET A 206 8.50 21.36 3.00
CA MET A 206 9.03 21.55 4.36
C MET A 206 10.06 20.47 4.73
N GLY A 207 9.81 19.22 4.32
CA GLY A 207 10.73 18.10 4.53
C GLY A 207 11.86 18.01 3.52
N GLU A 208 11.88 18.89 2.51
CA GLU A 208 12.76 18.80 1.34
C GLU A 208 12.77 17.40 0.71
N SER A 209 11.60 16.75 0.69
CA SER A 209 11.40 15.41 0.14
C SER A 209 10.89 15.51 -1.29
N THR A 210 11.48 14.73 -2.18
CA THR A 210 11.04 14.63 -3.57
C THR A 210 11.20 13.19 -4.08
N TRP A 211 10.54 12.90 -5.19
CA TRP A 211 10.57 11.64 -5.92
C TRP A 211 10.88 11.96 -7.36
N ARG A 212 11.57 11.05 -8.04
CA ARG A 212 11.78 11.12 -9.49
C ARG A 212 11.25 9.87 -10.13
N ASN A 213 10.49 10.04 -11.21
CA ASN A 213 9.96 8.94 -11.98
C ASN A 213 11.08 8.09 -12.60
N ASP A 214 12.24 8.68 -12.91
CA ASP A 214 13.42 7.93 -13.37
C ASP A 214 13.90 6.89 -12.33
N ASP A 215 13.87 7.23 -11.03
CA ASP A 215 14.25 6.29 -9.97
C ASP A 215 13.20 5.17 -9.81
N ILE A 216 11.92 5.51 -9.97
CA ILE A 216 10.80 4.57 -9.94
C ILE A 216 10.87 3.60 -11.13
N VAL A 217 11.11 4.11 -12.33
CA VAL A 217 11.29 3.30 -13.55
C VAL A 217 12.49 2.37 -13.41
N ALA A 218 13.64 2.88 -12.94
CA ALA A 218 14.83 2.05 -12.73
C ALA A 218 14.59 0.93 -11.71
N LEU A 219 13.84 1.20 -10.64
CA LEU A 219 13.47 0.18 -9.66
C LEU A 219 12.46 -0.85 -10.23
N THR A 220 11.45 -0.39 -10.96
CA THR A 220 10.50 -1.26 -11.67
C THR A 220 11.21 -2.20 -12.64
N GLU A 221 12.15 -1.68 -13.44
CA GLU A 221 12.98 -2.50 -14.34
C GLU A 221 13.77 -3.56 -13.58
N ALA A 222 14.36 -3.20 -12.44
CA ALA A 222 15.12 -4.13 -11.61
C ALA A 222 14.25 -5.21 -10.93
N MET A 223 12.96 -4.93 -10.71
CA MET A 223 11.99 -5.88 -10.16
C MET A 223 11.40 -6.82 -11.22
N ARG A 224 11.47 -6.47 -12.51
CA ARG A 224 10.83 -7.20 -13.62
C ARG A 224 11.26 -8.67 -13.71
N ASP A 225 12.52 -8.95 -13.38
CA ASP A 225 13.10 -10.29 -13.45
C ASP A 225 12.93 -11.10 -12.15
N PHE A 226 12.06 -10.66 -11.24
CA PHE A 226 11.73 -11.45 -10.06
C PHE A 226 10.98 -12.72 -10.48
N PRO A 227 11.26 -13.87 -9.84
CA PRO A 227 10.68 -15.14 -10.26
C PRO A 227 9.18 -15.26 -9.92
N GLU A 228 8.71 -14.58 -8.88
CA GLU A 228 7.29 -14.52 -8.53
C GLU A 228 6.55 -13.48 -9.39
N PRO A 229 5.21 -13.59 -9.53
CA PRO A 229 4.42 -12.62 -10.28
C PRO A 229 4.66 -11.17 -9.86
N VAL A 230 4.80 -10.28 -10.84
CA VAL A 230 4.96 -8.83 -10.65
C VAL A 230 3.81 -8.08 -11.32
N VAL A 231 3.21 -7.13 -10.60
CA VAL A 231 2.28 -6.11 -11.12
C VAL A 231 3.10 -4.83 -11.36
N ASP A 232 3.20 -4.42 -12.63
CA ASP A 232 3.97 -3.24 -13.04
C ASP A 232 3.09 -1.99 -13.04
N LEU A 233 3.18 -1.18 -11.98
CA LEU A 233 2.39 0.04 -11.85
C LEU A 233 2.84 1.16 -12.79
N THR A 234 4.01 1.08 -13.44
CA THR A 234 4.37 2.07 -14.48
C THR A 234 3.48 1.92 -15.71
N THR A 235 3.01 0.71 -16.00
CA THR A 235 2.05 0.46 -17.07
C THR A 235 0.62 0.81 -16.69
N VAL A 236 0.28 0.67 -15.41
CA VAL A 236 -1.07 0.94 -14.89
C VAL A 236 -1.31 2.45 -14.72
N PHE A 237 -0.34 3.16 -14.13
CA PHE A 237 -0.47 4.58 -13.84
C PHE A 237 0.03 5.45 -15.00
N GLY A 238 0.95 4.95 -15.83
CA GLY A 238 1.70 5.77 -16.78
C GLY A 238 2.86 6.52 -16.12
N VAL A 239 3.74 7.10 -16.93
CA VAL A 239 4.89 7.90 -16.47
C VAL A 239 4.90 9.27 -17.21
N PRO A 240 4.54 10.38 -16.53
CA PRO A 240 4.07 10.47 -15.15
C PRO A 240 2.71 9.78 -14.96
N ALA A 241 2.34 9.55 -13.69
CA ALA A 241 1.04 8.97 -13.35
C ALA A 241 -0.11 9.76 -14.00
N ALA A 242 -1.20 9.10 -14.38
CA ALA A 242 -2.40 9.76 -14.86
C ALA A 242 -2.97 10.69 -13.76
N ASP A 243 -3.53 11.82 -14.18
CA ASP A 243 -3.95 12.90 -13.26
C ASP A 243 -5.02 12.46 -12.25
N ASP A 244 -5.90 11.57 -12.66
CA ASP A 244 -7.04 11.05 -11.91
C ASP A 244 -6.65 9.90 -10.96
N LEU A 245 -5.58 9.17 -11.25
CA LEU A 245 -5.09 8.06 -10.42
C LEU A 245 -4.25 8.54 -9.22
N GLN A 246 -3.89 9.81 -9.20
CA GLN A 246 -2.97 10.36 -8.23
C GLN A 246 -3.61 11.48 -7.41
N GLY A 247 -3.38 11.47 -6.10
CA GLY A 247 -3.86 12.48 -5.17
C GLY A 247 -3.18 13.84 -5.35
N PRO A 248 -3.60 14.83 -4.53
CA PRO A 248 -3.14 16.21 -4.64
C PRO A 248 -1.67 16.42 -4.27
N ASP A 249 -1.04 15.47 -3.56
CA ASP A 249 0.39 15.55 -3.22
C ASP A 249 1.31 14.95 -4.28
N GLY A 250 0.75 14.30 -5.29
CA GLY A 250 1.51 13.63 -6.34
C GLY A 250 2.19 12.32 -5.93
N VAL A 251 2.03 11.80 -4.71
CA VAL A 251 2.67 10.55 -4.22
C VAL A 251 1.66 9.48 -3.83
N HIS A 252 0.58 9.85 -3.14
CA HIS A 252 -0.47 8.89 -2.78
C HIS A 252 -1.51 8.78 -3.89
N ALA A 253 -1.94 7.56 -4.19
CA ALA A 253 -3.01 7.33 -5.15
C ALA A 253 -4.32 8.00 -4.70
N SER A 254 -5.12 8.43 -5.66
CA SER A 254 -6.53 8.73 -5.43
C SER A 254 -7.30 7.42 -5.18
N LEU A 255 -8.59 7.50 -4.84
CA LEU A 255 -9.43 6.30 -4.75
C LEU A 255 -9.49 5.54 -6.09
N ALA A 256 -9.53 6.25 -7.22
CA ALA A 256 -9.45 5.65 -8.55
C ALA A 256 -8.10 4.96 -8.80
N GLY A 257 -7.00 5.55 -8.32
CA GLY A 257 -5.68 4.91 -8.33
C GLY A 257 -5.64 3.63 -7.49
N GLN A 258 -6.23 3.64 -6.29
CA GLN A 258 -6.33 2.44 -5.44
C GLN A 258 -7.18 1.35 -6.12
N GLN A 259 -8.29 1.71 -6.78
CA GLN A 259 -9.08 0.79 -7.61
C GLN A 259 -8.25 0.22 -8.78
N ALA A 260 -7.44 1.04 -9.44
CA ALA A 260 -6.56 0.61 -10.54
C ALA A 260 -5.51 -0.41 -10.06
N VAL A 261 -4.92 -0.21 -8.87
CA VAL A 261 -4.02 -1.18 -8.25
C VAL A 261 -4.75 -2.50 -7.96
N THR A 262 -5.94 -2.45 -7.36
CA THR A 262 -6.75 -3.66 -7.10
C THR A 262 -7.07 -4.41 -8.39
N ARG A 263 -7.48 -3.70 -9.44
CA ARG A 263 -7.78 -4.28 -10.75
C ARG A 263 -6.57 -4.96 -11.39
N ALA A 264 -5.42 -4.29 -11.38
CA ALA A 264 -4.18 -4.82 -11.93
C ALA A 264 -3.71 -6.08 -11.18
N LEU A 265 -3.81 -6.06 -9.85
CA LEU A 265 -3.49 -7.21 -9.00
C LEU A 265 -4.39 -8.41 -9.29
N VAL A 266 -5.71 -8.23 -9.30
CA VAL A 266 -6.67 -9.31 -9.59
C VAL A 266 -6.41 -9.89 -10.97
N THR A 267 -6.24 -9.03 -11.98
CA THR A 267 -5.94 -9.45 -13.35
C THR A 267 -4.67 -10.29 -13.40
N ARG A 268 -3.61 -9.86 -12.71
CA ARG A 268 -2.32 -10.57 -12.69
C ARG A 268 -2.38 -11.93 -12.02
N LEU A 269 -3.25 -12.09 -11.02
CA LEU A 269 -3.39 -13.32 -10.24
C LEU A 269 -4.19 -14.42 -10.97
N VAL A 270 -4.98 -14.05 -11.98
CA VAL A 270 -5.78 -15.00 -12.77
C VAL A 270 -5.24 -15.24 -14.18
N SER A 271 -4.16 -14.55 -14.56
CA SER A 271 -3.44 -14.70 -15.83
C SER A 271 -2.20 -15.60 -15.70
#